data_AF-A0A499UP77-F1
#
_entry.id   AF-A0A499UP77-F1
#
_cell.length_a   1.000
_cell.length_b   1.000
_cell.length_c   1.000
_cell.angle_alpha   90.00
_cell.angle_beta   90.00
_cell.angle_gamma   90.00
#
_symmetry.space_group_name_H-M   'P 1'
#
loop_
_entity.id
_entity.type
_entity.pdbx_description
1 polymer ?
#
loop_
_entity_poly.entity_id
_entity_poly.type
_entity_poly.pdbx_seq_one_letter_code
_entity_poly.pdbx_strand_id
1 'polypeptide(L)'
;MDPAGNLADCVSCPSLTDISMDSHGHLRGHGRTPKQAKPNEPAKAFYVANIKSQIKRNKTNEKARQRNKAVKSELKTAIRRTREAVAAGDAEKATEAARAAARKLDKAVSKGVLHKNNAANKKSAIAQQVAGLKG
;
A
#
# COMPACT_ATOMS: atom_id res chain seq x y z
N MET A 1 -53.54 -21.12 -22.14
CA MET A 1 -52.97 -20.53 -20.92
C MET A 1 -52.21 -19.28 -21.31
N ASP A 2 -52.89 -18.15 -21.31
CA ASP A 2 -52.26 -16.84 -21.10
C ASP A 2 -52.66 -16.41 -19.69
N PRO A 3 -51.82 -15.70 -18.92
CA PRO A 3 -51.88 -14.24 -19.06
C PRO A 3 -50.49 -13.58 -18.88
N ALA A 4 -50.09 -12.59 -19.68
CA ALA A 4 -50.53 -11.19 -19.61
C ALA A 4 -50.52 -10.63 -18.18
N GLY A 5 -49.74 -9.58 -17.92
CA GLY A 5 -49.73 -8.91 -16.62
C GLY A 5 -48.77 -7.75 -16.51
N ASN A 6 -48.79 -6.89 -17.53
CA ASN A 6 -48.41 -5.49 -17.39
C ASN A 6 -49.47 -4.77 -16.52
N LEU A 7 -49.10 -3.57 -16.04
CA LEU A 7 -49.89 -2.60 -15.27
C LEU A 7 -50.17 -3.02 -13.82
N ALA A 8 -49.58 -2.32 -12.86
CA ALA A 8 -50.16 -1.08 -12.35
C ALA A 8 -51.50 -1.39 -11.69
N ASP A 9 -51.46 -1.66 -10.39
CA ASP A 9 -52.44 -1.19 -9.41
C ASP A 9 -52.09 -1.76 -8.03
N CYS A 10 -51.25 -1.03 -7.32
CA CYS A 10 -51.31 -0.97 -5.86
C CYS A 10 -51.15 0.51 -5.47
N VAL A 11 -52.23 1.26 -5.71
CA VAL A 11 -52.47 2.58 -5.13
C VAL A 11 -52.66 2.40 -3.61
N SER A 12 -51.55 2.34 -2.86
CA SER A 12 -51.44 2.85 -1.48
C SER A 12 -50.04 2.57 -0.92
N CYS A 13 -49.08 3.43 -1.26
CA CYS A 13 -47.89 3.64 -0.43
C CYS A 13 -47.70 5.15 -0.26
N PRO A 14 -48.04 5.73 0.90
CA PRO A 14 -47.73 7.13 1.18
C PRO A 14 -46.22 7.33 1.38
N SER A 15 -45.67 8.16 0.48
CA SER A 15 -44.48 9.03 0.60
C SER A 15 -43.19 8.44 1.16
N LEU A 16 -42.40 7.84 0.26
CA LEU A 16 -40.95 7.69 0.35
C LEU A 16 -40.25 8.96 -0.17
N THR A 17 -40.49 10.10 0.47
CA THR A 17 -39.66 11.31 0.37
C THR A 17 -39.01 11.44 1.74
N ASP A 18 -37.83 10.91 2.03
CA ASP A 18 -36.54 11.30 1.46
C ASP A 18 -35.47 10.22 1.70
N ILE A 19 -35.31 9.27 0.76
CA ILE A 19 -34.11 8.43 0.70
C ILE A 19 -33.55 8.51 -0.72
N SER A 20 -32.70 9.49 -0.99
CA SER A 20 -31.97 9.57 -2.25
C SER A 20 -30.85 8.50 -2.27
N MET A 21 -31.11 7.35 -2.91
CA MET A 21 -30.07 6.41 -3.31
C MET A 21 -29.38 6.92 -4.59
N ASP A 22 -28.05 6.87 -4.64
CA ASP A 22 -27.31 7.04 -5.90
C ASP A 22 -27.37 5.75 -6.72
N SER A 23 -27.20 5.84 -8.03
CA SER A 23 -27.45 4.81 -9.06
C SER A 23 -26.62 3.51 -8.92
N HIS A 24 -25.74 3.44 -7.92
CA HIS A 24 -24.92 2.27 -7.55
C HIS A 24 -25.15 1.78 -6.11
N GLY A 25 -26.25 2.19 -5.45
CA GLY A 25 -26.69 1.59 -4.19
C GLY A 25 -25.78 1.83 -2.99
N HIS A 26 -24.95 2.87 -3.00
CA HIS A 26 -24.16 3.27 -1.83
C HIS A 26 -24.85 4.41 -1.07
N LEU A 27 -25.18 4.18 0.20
CA LEU A 27 -25.68 5.23 1.10
C LEU A 27 -24.54 6.21 1.41
N ARG A 28 -24.66 7.44 0.91
CA ARG A 28 -23.77 8.55 1.28
C ARG A 28 -24.13 9.02 2.70
N GLY A 29 -23.53 8.38 3.70
CA GLY A 29 -23.48 8.93 5.04
C GLY A 29 -22.67 10.23 5.03
N HIS A 30 -23.36 11.37 4.94
CA HIS A 30 -22.80 12.70 5.11
C HIS A 30 -21.98 12.77 6.40
N GLY A 31 -20.79 13.36 6.30
CA GLY A 31 -19.71 13.25 7.26
C GLY A 31 -20.10 13.55 8.71
N ARG A 32 -19.60 12.73 9.62
CA ARG A 32 -19.49 13.12 11.03
C ARG A 32 -18.55 14.32 11.06
N THR A 33 -19.10 15.51 11.23
CA THR A 33 -18.29 16.68 11.60
C THR A 33 -17.50 16.32 12.87
N PRO A 34 -16.20 16.64 12.93
CA PRO A 34 -15.45 16.44 14.16
C PRO A 34 -16.07 17.32 15.25
N LYS A 35 -16.63 16.69 16.29
CA LYS A 35 -17.15 17.35 17.49
C LYS A 35 -16.05 18.29 18.02
N GLN A 36 -16.34 19.58 18.07
CA GLN A 36 -15.42 20.64 18.50
C GLN A 36 -14.75 20.26 19.83
N ALA A 37 -13.42 20.39 19.89
CA ALA A 37 -12.62 20.05 21.05
C ALA A 37 -12.94 21.00 22.21
N LYS A 38 -13.27 20.44 23.38
CA LYS A 38 -13.43 21.22 24.61
C LYS A 38 -12.04 21.59 25.16
N PRO A 39 -11.77 22.87 25.48
CA PRO A 39 -10.41 23.39 25.72
C PRO A 39 -9.77 22.99 27.06
N ASN A 40 -10.41 22.18 27.88
CA ASN A 40 -9.98 21.91 29.26
C ASN A 40 -10.25 20.47 29.76
N GLU A 41 -10.33 19.48 28.87
CA GLU A 41 -10.17 18.07 29.27
C GLU A 41 -8.67 17.72 29.23
N PRO A 42 -8.08 17.09 30.27
CA PRO A 42 -6.72 16.58 30.15
C PRO A 42 -6.74 15.58 29.00
N ALA A 43 -5.98 15.88 27.94
CA ALA A 43 -5.89 15.04 26.75
C ALA A 43 -5.65 13.61 27.23
N LYS A 44 -6.68 12.75 27.13
CA LYS A 44 -6.63 11.37 27.62
C LYS A 44 -5.34 10.77 27.10
N ALA A 45 -4.41 10.49 28.01
CA ALA A 45 -3.19 9.79 27.70
C ALA A 45 -3.63 8.56 26.89
N PHE A 46 -3.27 8.51 25.60
CA PHE A 46 -3.56 7.36 24.77
C PHE A 46 -2.96 6.18 25.52
N TYR A 47 -3.80 5.37 26.17
CA TYR A 47 -3.37 4.20 26.90
C TYR A 47 -3.03 3.17 25.83
N VAL A 48 -1.82 3.28 25.27
CA VAL A 48 -1.37 2.40 24.19
C VAL A 48 -1.17 1.02 24.80
N ALA A 49 -2.01 0.06 24.37
CA ALA A 49 -1.94 -1.37 24.68
C ALA A 49 -1.87 -1.75 26.17
N ASN A 50 -3.02 -1.91 26.83
CA ASN A 50 -3.11 -2.43 28.22
C ASN A 50 -2.89 -3.94 28.34
N ILE A 51 -3.17 -4.66 27.27
CA ILE A 51 -3.04 -6.12 27.29
C ILE A 51 -1.56 -6.48 27.12
N LYS A 52 -1.01 -7.25 28.07
CA LYS A 52 0.41 -7.68 28.11
C LYS A 52 0.88 -8.28 26.77
N SER A 53 0.00 -8.98 26.05
CA SER A 53 0.29 -9.54 24.72
C SER A 53 0.54 -8.47 23.65
N GLN A 54 -0.22 -7.37 23.66
CA GLN A 54 -0.08 -6.27 22.70
C GLN A 54 1.23 -5.49 22.94
N ILE A 55 1.59 -5.23 24.20
CA ILE A 55 2.88 -4.60 24.55
C ILE A 55 4.04 -5.43 24.00
N LYS A 56 3.99 -6.77 24.15
CA LYS A 56 4.99 -7.69 23.61
C LYS A 56 5.06 -7.62 22.09
N ARG A 57 3.91 -7.61 21.39
CA ARG A 57 3.86 -7.50 19.92
C ARG A 57 4.43 -6.16 19.44
N ASN A 58 4.11 -5.06 20.10
CA ASN A 58 4.65 -3.73 19.77
C ASN A 58 6.18 -3.70 19.87
N LYS A 59 6.75 -4.25 20.95
CA LYS A 59 8.21 -4.36 21.13
C LYS A 59 8.88 -5.21 20.04
N THR A 60 8.27 -6.34 19.67
CA THR A 60 8.81 -7.22 18.62
C THR A 60 8.68 -6.58 17.23
N ASN A 61 7.54 -5.95 16.95
CA ASN A 61 7.28 -5.26 15.69
C ASN A 61 8.25 -4.10 15.48
N GLU A 62 8.56 -3.34 16.53
CA GLU A 62 9.52 -2.24 16.43
C GLU A 62 10.93 -2.74 16.07
N LYS A 63 11.40 -3.82 16.71
CA LYS A 63 12.68 -4.45 16.37
C LYS A 63 12.70 -4.96 14.93
N ALA A 64 11.63 -5.61 14.47
CA ALA A 64 11.51 -6.06 13.09
C ALA A 64 11.45 -4.89 12.10
N ARG A 65 10.73 -3.82 12.44
CA ARG A 65 10.60 -2.60 11.64
C ARG A 65 11.96 -1.95 11.41
N GLN A 66 12.79 -1.82 12.44
CA GLN A 66 14.12 -1.22 12.34
C GLN A 66 15.04 -2.00 11.38
N ARG A 67 15.08 -3.34 11.50
CA ARG A 67 15.84 -4.21 10.59
C ARG A 67 15.34 -4.10 9.15
N ASN A 68 14.01 -4.15 8.97
CA ASN A 68 13.39 -4.05 7.65
C ASN A 68 13.60 -2.67 7.01
N LYS A 69 13.63 -1.60 7.81
CA LYS A 69 13.90 -0.23 7.35
C LYS A 69 15.32 -0.12 6.80
N ALA A 70 16.31 -0.64 7.51
CA ALA A 70 17.71 -0.64 7.05
C ALA A 70 17.84 -1.37 5.70
N VAL A 71 17.38 -2.61 5.61
CA VAL A 71 17.44 -3.41 4.37
C VAL A 71 16.70 -2.72 3.21
N LYS A 72 15.49 -2.19 3.44
CA LYS A 72 14.74 -1.48 2.39
C LYS A 72 15.45 -0.21 1.92
N SER A 73 16.10 0.52 2.83
CA SER A 73 16.83 1.75 2.49
C SER A 73 18.09 1.47 1.65
N GLU A 74 18.82 0.41 1.97
CA GLU A 74 19.98 -0.03 1.19
C GLU A 74 19.58 -0.45 -0.23
N LEU A 75 18.47 -1.18 -0.36
CA LEU A 75 17.93 -1.59 -1.66
C LEU A 75 17.50 -0.39 -2.51
N LYS A 76 16.79 0.56 -1.91
CA LYS A 76 16.39 1.79 -2.61
C LYS A 76 17.61 2.55 -3.11
N THR A 77 18.68 2.60 -2.31
CA THR A 77 19.94 3.23 -2.68
C THR A 77 20.63 2.51 -3.83
N ALA A 78 20.69 1.17 -3.79
CA ALA A 78 21.27 0.39 -4.88
C ALA A 78 20.52 0.58 -6.21
N ILE A 79 19.19 0.58 -6.17
CA ILE A 79 18.33 0.82 -7.34
C ILE A 79 18.48 2.27 -7.84
N ARG A 80 18.67 3.23 -6.94
CA ARG A 80 18.91 4.63 -7.34
C ARG A 80 20.23 4.77 -8.09
N ARG A 81 21.31 4.16 -7.57
CA ARG A 81 22.63 4.15 -8.23
C ARG A 81 22.59 3.51 -9.62
N THR A 82 21.84 2.42 -9.80
CA THR A 82 21.68 1.82 -11.14
C THR A 82 20.96 2.78 -12.09
N ARG A 83 19.93 3.50 -11.63
CA ARG A 83 19.20 4.47 -12.45
C ARG A 83 20.05 5.68 -12.81
N GLU A 84 20.83 6.19 -11.85
CA GLU A 84 21.78 7.30 -12.07
C GLU A 84 22.85 6.90 -13.11
N ALA A 85 23.43 5.70 -13.01
CA ALA A 85 24.39 5.19 -13.99
C ALA A 85 23.75 4.99 -15.38
N VAL A 86 22.50 4.54 -15.44
CA VAL A 86 21.75 4.41 -16.70
C VAL A 86 21.50 5.78 -17.33
N ALA A 87 21.10 6.78 -16.53
CA ALA A 87 20.87 8.14 -17.01
C ALA A 87 22.16 8.82 -17.51
N ALA A 88 23.31 8.46 -16.94
CA ALA A 88 24.62 8.96 -17.37
C ALA A 88 25.14 8.30 -18.66
N GLY A 89 24.53 7.22 -19.15
CA GLY A 89 24.94 6.53 -20.38
C GLY A 89 26.17 5.63 -20.25
N ASP A 90 26.69 5.40 -19.03
CA ASP A 90 27.87 4.56 -18.80
C ASP A 90 27.49 3.06 -18.75
N ALA A 91 27.63 2.37 -19.89
CA ALA A 91 27.24 0.96 -20.02
C ALA A 91 27.99 0.01 -19.05
N GLU A 92 29.27 0.25 -18.78
CA GLU A 92 30.07 -0.59 -17.88
C GLU A 92 29.62 -0.43 -16.41
N LYS A 93 29.55 0.82 -15.93
CA LYS A 93 29.11 1.12 -14.56
C LYS A 93 27.67 0.69 -14.31
N ALA A 94 26.79 0.79 -15.32
CA ALA A 94 25.43 0.30 -15.24
C ALA A 94 25.37 -1.22 -15.02
N THR A 95 26.23 -2.01 -15.69
CA THR A 95 26.27 -3.46 -15.52
C THR A 95 26.80 -3.90 -14.16
N GLU A 96 27.83 -3.22 -13.65
CA GLU A 96 28.37 -3.49 -12.31
C GLU A 96 27.37 -3.14 -11.22
N ALA A 97 26.75 -1.97 -11.33
CA ALA A 97 25.70 -1.54 -10.40
C ALA A 97 24.50 -2.50 -10.45
N ALA A 98 24.11 -2.99 -11.63
CA ALA A 98 23.02 -3.95 -11.79
C ALA A 98 23.34 -5.30 -11.12
N ARG A 99 24.57 -5.81 -11.27
CA ARG A 99 25.04 -7.02 -10.59
C ARG A 99 25.03 -6.84 -9.07
N ALA A 100 25.50 -5.70 -8.57
CA ALA A 100 25.49 -5.38 -7.14
C ALA A 100 24.05 -5.27 -6.59
N ALA A 101 23.13 -4.66 -7.34
CA ALA A 101 21.73 -4.56 -6.99
C ALA A 101 21.04 -5.94 -6.97
N ALA A 102 21.31 -6.81 -7.95
CA ALA A 102 20.79 -8.17 -8.00
C ALA A 102 21.22 -8.99 -6.77
N ARG A 103 22.50 -8.96 -6.40
CA ARG A 103 23.02 -9.63 -5.20
C ARG A 103 22.34 -9.15 -3.91
N LYS A 104 22.07 -7.84 -3.80
CA LYS A 104 21.38 -7.27 -2.63
C LYS A 104 19.90 -7.67 -2.59
N LEU A 105 19.23 -7.73 -3.73
CA LEU A 105 17.84 -8.19 -3.83
C LEU A 105 17.70 -9.64 -3.37
N ASP A 106 18.61 -10.52 -3.78
CA ASP A 106 18.59 -11.93 -3.36
C ASP A 106 18.85 -12.09 -1.86
N LYS A 107 19.81 -11.35 -1.30
CA LYS A 107 20.05 -11.31 0.15
C LYS A 107 18.81 -10.84 0.92
N ALA A 108 18.01 -9.93 0.37
CA ALA A 108 16.79 -9.46 1.00
C ALA A 108 15.65 -10.49 0.94
N VAL A 109 15.62 -11.34 -0.08
CA VAL A 109 14.69 -12.49 -0.16
C VAL A 109 15.06 -13.54 0.88
N SER A 110 16.35 -13.89 1.00
CA SER A 110 16.82 -14.86 2.01
C SER A 110 16.53 -14.41 3.45
N LYS A 111 16.57 -13.09 3.70
CA LYS A 111 16.20 -12.49 5.01
C LYS A 111 14.68 -12.37 5.23
N GLY A 112 13.85 -12.73 4.25
CA GLY A 112 12.39 -12.63 4.33
C GLY A 112 11.84 -11.19 4.31
N VAL A 113 12.65 -10.20 3.94
CA VAL A 113 12.24 -8.78 3.91
C VAL A 113 11.47 -8.45 2.64
N LEU A 114 11.76 -9.16 1.54
CA LEU A 114 11.06 -9.06 0.26
C LEU A 114 10.58 -10.43 -0.20
N HIS A 115 9.38 -10.46 -0.78
CA HIS A 115 8.85 -11.65 -1.45
C HIS A 115 9.61 -11.92 -2.77
N LYS A 116 9.73 -13.20 -3.14
CA LYS A 116 10.40 -13.66 -4.38
C LYS A 116 9.91 -12.93 -5.64
N ASN A 117 8.59 -12.77 -5.78
CA ASN A 117 8.00 -12.08 -6.94
C ASN A 117 8.37 -10.58 -6.96
N ASN A 118 8.46 -9.92 -5.80
CA ASN A 118 8.85 -8.52 -5.73
C ASN A 118 10.32 -8.35 -6.16
N ALA A 119 11.19 -9.27 -5.74
CA ALA A 119 12.58 -9.29 -6.19
C ALA A 119 12.68 -9.58 -7.71
N ALA A 120 11.91 -10.53 -8.24
CA ALA A 120 11.87 -10.84 -9.68
C ALA A 120 11.42 -9.63 -10.52
N ASN A 121 10.35 -8.94 -10.13
CA ASN A 121 9.87 -7.74 -10.81
C ASN A 121 10.94 -6.64 -10.84
N LYS A 122 11.65 -6.43 -9.72
CA LYS A 122 12.74 -5.45 -9.64
C LYS A 122 13.96 -5.84 -10.47
N LYS A 123 14.32 -7.12 -10.51
CA LYS A 123 15.39 -7.62 -11.38
C LYS A 123 15.05 -7.39 -12.86
N SER A 124 13.82 -7.72 -13.25
CA SER A 124 13.33 -7.48 -14.62
C SER A 124 13.40 -6.00 -14.99
N ALA A 125 12.94 -5.11 -14.12
CA ALA A 125 12.99 -3.66 -14.37
C ALA A 125 14.43 -3.14 -14.56
N ILE A 126 15.39 -3.61 -13.75
CA ILE A 126 16.80 -3.24 -13.92
C ILE A 126 17.36 -3.80 -15.25
N ALA A 127 17.02 -5.04 -15.60
CA ALA A 127 17.47 -5.66 -16.84
C ALA A 127 16.95 -4.91 -18.08
N GLN A 128 15.68 -4.50 -18.09
CA GLN A 128 15.10 -3.69 -19.16
C GLN A 128 15.81 -2.33 -19.30
N GLN A 129 16.12 -1.67 -18.19
CA GLN A 129 16.84 -0.39 -18.19
C GLN A 129 18.26 -0.51 -18.75
N VAL A 130 18.96 -1.60 -18.44
CA VAL A 130 20.31 -1.84 -18.98
C VAL A 130 20.25 -2.29 -20.44
N ALA A 131 19.24 -3.06 -20.84
CA ALA A 131 19.05 -3.51 -22.21
C ALA A 131 18.78 -2.33 -23.16
N GLY A 132 17.98 -1.34 -22.72
CA GLY A 132 17.69 -0.13 -23.51
C GLY A 132 18.87 0.82 -23.73
N LEU A 133 20.02 0.59 -23.08
CA LEU A 133 21.28 1.30 -23.38
C LEU A 133 22.22 0.51 -24.29
N LYS A 134 21.97 -0.79 -24.44
CA LYS A 134 22.82 -1.72 -25.21
C LYS A 134 22.26 -2.04 -26.59
N GLY A 135 21.07 -1.55 -26.92
CA GLY A 135 20.46 -1.58 -28.25
C GLY A 135 20.32 -0.17 -28.78
#